data_AF-A0A3D0CSC6-F1
#
_entry.id   AF-A0A3D0CSC6-F1
#
_cell.length_a   1.000
_cell.length_b   1.000
_cell.length_c   1.000
_cell.angle_alpha   90.00
_cell.angle_beta   90.00
_cell.angle_gamma   90.00
#
_symmetry.space_group_name_H-M   'P 1'
#
loop_
_entity.id
_entity.type
_entity.pdbx_description
1 polymer ?
#
loop_
_entity_poly.entity_id
_entity_poly.type
_entity_poly.pdbx_seq_one_letter_code
_entity_poly.pdbx_strand_id
1 'polypeptide(L)'
;MNRTWSLTRRTNLLAVLVLLLAAALFSTSSTQATSEFVRIDGTAFTLNGASFYYAGANTYYLIYKSNFMVNDVLDSAQAMGMKVIRTWG
;
A
#
# COMPACT_ATOMS: atom_id res chain seq x y z
N MET A 1 -30.48 48.46 14.18
CA MET A 1 -29.82 47.99 12.95
C MET A 1 -29.03 46.69 13.21
N ASN A 2 -29.67 45.66 13.80
CA ASN A 2 -28.91 44.55 14.44
C ASN A 2 -29.40 43.14 14.03
N ARG A 3 -30.53 43.01 13.34
CA ARG A 3 -31.11 41.70 12.98
C ARG A 3 -30.45 41.05 11.76
N THR A 4 -30.01 41.86 10.79
CA THR A 4 -29.39 41.40 9.54
C THR A 4 -28.05 40.69 9.78
N TRP A 5 -27.22 41.20 10.69
CA TRP A 5 -25.90 40.63 11.05
C TRP A 5 -25.96 39.19 11.61
N SER A 6 -27.06 38.82 12.29
CA SER A 6 -27.24 37.49 12.86
C SER A 6 -27.69 36.43 11.84
N LEU A 7 -28.47 36.83 10.83
CA LEU A 7 -28.89 35.94 9.75
C LEU A 7 -27.74 35.66 8.78
N THR A 8 -26.97 36.69 8.40
CA THR A 8 -25.83 36.53 7.49
C THR A 8 -24.75 35.61 8.07
N ARG A 9 -24.52 35.66 9.40
CA ARG A 9 -23.60 34.73 10.08
C ARG A 9 -24.09 33.27 10.05
N ARG A 10 -25.40 33.05 10.24
CA ARG A 10 -26.00 31.71 10.23
C ARG A 10 -26.02 31.09 8.83
N THR A 11 -26.31 31.88 7.80
CA THR A 11 -26.25 31.43 6.41
C THR A 11 -24.81 31.10 5.98
N ASN A 12 -23.83 31.90 6.41
CA ASN A 12 -22.42 31.63 6.12
C ASN A 12 -21.91 30.37 6.82
N LEU A 13 -22.31 30.13 8.07
CA LEU A 13 -21.98 28.90 8.80
C LEU A 13 -22.57 27.65 8.13
N LEU A 14 -23.83 27.71 7.69
CA LEU A 14 -24.47 26.60 6.97
C LEU A 14 -23.82 26.35 5.60
N ALA A 15 -23.48 27.40 4.86
CA ALA A 15 -22.78 27.28 3.58
C ALA A 15 -21.41 26.62 3.73
N VAL A 16 -20.64 27.00 4.77
CA VAL A 16 -19.34 26.37 5.08
C VAL A 16 -19.52 24.90 5.47
N LEU A 17 -20.53 24.57 6.27
CA LEU A 17 -20.80 23.18 6.66
C LEU A 17 -21.16 22.31 5.46
N VAL A 18 -21.96 22.82 4.53
CA VAL A 18 -22.33 22.13 3.28
C VAL A 18 -21.11 21.94 2.38
N LEU A 19 -20.23 22.94 2.28
CA LEU A 19 -18.96 22.84 1.54
C LEU A 19 -18.01 21.79 2.13
N LEU A 20 -17.88 21.73 3.45
CA LEU A 20 -17.05 20.73 4.14
C LEU A 20 -17.61 19.31 3.98
N LEU A 21 -18.94 19.15 4.05
CA LEU A 21 -19.60 17.86 3.85
C LEU A 21 -19.46 17.39 2.40
N ALA A 22 -19.59 18.29 1.43
CA ALA A 22 -19.35 17.99 0.03
C ALA A 22 -17.89 17.54 -0.20
N ALA A 23 -16.90 18.25 0.35
CA ALA A 23 -15.50 17.87 0.23
C ALA A 23 -15.19 16.47 0.83
N ALA A 24 -15.84 16.10 1.93
CA ALA A 24 -15.71 14.76 2.50
C ALA A 24 -16.31 13.67 1.59
N LEU A 25 -17.43 13.96 0.91
CA LEU A 25 -18.08 13.04 -0.03
C LEU A 25 -17.29 12.84 -1.34
N PHE A 26 -16.46 13.80 -1.74
CA PHE A 26 -15.62 13.73 -2.95
C PHE A 26 -14.17 13.32 -2.65
N SER A 27 -13.90 12.73 -1.49
CA SER A 27 -12.57 12.18 -1.20
C SER A 27 -12.31 11.00 -2.14
N THR A 28 -11.57 11.25 -3.22
CA THR A 28 -11.14 10.21 -4.14
C THR A 28 -10.10 9.37 -3.43
N SER A 29 -10.49 8.21 -2.92
CA SER A 29 -9.54 7.15 -2.62
C SER A 29 -8.83 6.82 -3.93
N SER A 30 -7.56 7.20 -4.05
CA SER A 30 -6.75 6.73 -5.17
C SER A 30 -6.66 5.22 -5.03
N THR A 31 -7.40 4.49 -5.87
CA THR A 31 -7.26 3.03 -5.96
C THR A 31 -5.85 2.76 -6.45
N GLN A 32 -4.93 2.45 -5.53
CA GLN A 32 -3.57 2.08 -5.91
C GLN A 32 -3.71 0.85 -6.80
N ALA A 33 -3.24 0.96 -8.05
CA ALA A 33 -3.34 -0.14 -9.00
C ALA A 33 -2.70 -1.38 -8.38
N THR A 34 -3.52 -2.40 -8.11
CA THR A 34 -3.06 -3.68 -7.57
C THR A 34 -2.22 -4.36 -8.64
N SER A 35 -0.94 -4.54 -8.37
CA SER A 35 -0.04 -5.26 -9.25
C SER A 35 0.36 -6.57 -8.60
N GLU A 36 0.28 -7.66 -9.37
CA GLU A 36 0.75 -9.00 -8.98
C GLU A 36 2.28 -9.08 -8.88
N PHE A 37 2.98 -8.06 -9.39
CA PHE A 37 4.42 -7.91 -9.28
C PHE A 37 4.78 -6.86 -8.24
N VAL A 38 5.96 -7.02 -7.62
CA VAL A 38 6.51 -6.01 -6.71
C VAL A 38 6.79 -4.72 -7.48
N ARG A 39 6.29 -3.60 -6.96
CA ARG A 39 6.54 -2.24 -7.48
C ARG A 39 7.20 -1.38 -6.41
N ILE A 40 7.57 -0.16 -6.79
CA ILE A 40 8.05 0.88 -5.89
C ILE A 40 6.98 1.94 -5.75
N ASP A 41 6.77 2.41 -4.53
CA ASP A 41 5.98 3.59 -4.19
C ASP A 41 6.82 4.50 -3.29
N GLY A 42 7.30 5.61 -3.86
CA GLY A 42 8.29 6.48 -3.22
C GLY A 42 9.56 5.71 -2.85
N THR A 43 9.75 5.48 -1.54
CA THR A 43 10.92 4.77 -0.97
C THR A 43 10.60 3.35 -0.50
N ALA A 44 9.37 2.88 -0.67
CA ALA A 44 8.93 1.56 -0.22
C ALA A 44 8.61 0.63 -1.40
N PHE A 45 8.71 -0.68 -1.15
CA PHE A 45 8.15 -1.66 -2.07
C PHE A 45 6.66 -1.86 -1.80
N THR A 46 5.90 -2.18 -2.84
CA THR A 46 4.48 -2.54 -2.76
C THR A 46 4.19 -3.81 -3.54
N LEU A 47 3.22 -4.60 -3.07
CA LEU A 47 2.71 -5.79 -3.74
C LEU A 47 1.20 -5.87 -3.49
N ASN A 48 0.41 -6.10 -4.54
CA ASN A 48 -1.06 -6.14 -4.45
C ASN A 48 -1.68 -4.91 -3.75
N GLY A 49 -1.10 -3.72 -3.94
CA GLY A 49 -1.61 -2.47 -3.37
C GLY A 49 -1.31 -2.26 -1.88
N ALA A 50 -0.44 -3.07 -1.28
CA ALA A 50 0.00 -2.94 0.11
C ALA A 50 1.52 -2.82 0.22
N SER A 51 2.02 -2.20 1.30
CA SER A 51 3.46 -2.14 1.58
C SER A 51 4.07 -3.54 1.72
N PHE A 52 5.16 -3.77 1.00
CA PHE A 52 5.84 -5.05 0.93
C PHE A 52 7.15 -5.00 1.73
N TYR A 53 7.04 -5.19 3.04
CA TYR A 53 8.19 -5.45 3.91
C TYR A 53 8.55 -6.93 3.88
N TYR A 54 9.85 -7.23 3.80
CA TYR A 54 10.36 -8.60 3.74
C TYR A 54 11.59 -8.81 4.62
N ALA A 55 11.68 -10.02 5.17
CA ALA A 55 12.93 -10.68 5.52
C ALA A 55 13.20 -11.74 4.45
N GLY A 56 14.47 -11.99 4.15
CA GLY A 56 14.88 -12.90 3.09
C GLY A 56 16.24 -13.54 3.32
N ALA A 57 16.65 -14.39 2.39
CA ALA A 57 17.91 -15.11 2.45
C ALA A 57 18.73 -14.95 1.15
N ASN A 58 20.03 -15.16 1.27
CA ASN A 58 20.91 -15.29 0.11
C ASN A 58 21.30 -16.76 -0.06
N THR A 59 20.96 -17.33 -1.21
CA THR A 59 21.23 -18.73 -1.53
C THR A 59 21.76 -18.80 -2.95
N TYR A 60 23.05 -18.53 -3.12
CA TYR A 60 23.68 -18.37 -4.43
C TYR A 60 23.72 -19.65 -5.29
N TYR A 61 23.59 -20.81 -4.67
CA TYR A 61 23.86 -22.10 -5.30
C TYR A 61 22.65 -22.73 -6.00
N LEU A 62 21.45 -22.12 -5.93
CA LEU A 62 20.22 -22.78 -6.41
C LEU A 62 20.28 -23.17 -7.89
N ILE A 63 20.97 -22.38 -8.73
CA ILE A 63 21.04 -22.60 -10.19
C ILE A 63 21.71 -23.90 -10.64
N TYR A 64 22.54 -24.51 -9.80
CA TYR A 64 23.22 -25.77 -10.11
C TYR A 64 22.81 -26.90 -9.17
N LYS A 65 21.69 -26.75 -8.46
CA LYS A 65 21.07 -27.81 -7.67
C LYS A 65 19.92 -28.46 -8.44
N SER A 66 19.56 -29.67 -8.05
CA SER A 66 18.38 -30.35 -8.57
C SER A 66 17.11 -29.62 -8.11
N ASN A 67 16.03 -29.74 -8.88
CA ASN A 67 14.73 -29.19 -8.51
C ASN A 67 14.26 -29.68 -7.12
N PHE A 68 14.57 -30.93 -6.76
CA PHE A 68 14.27 -31.46 -5.42
C PHE A 68 14.92 -30.63 -4.31
N MET A 69 16.22 -30.34 -4.42
CA MET A 69 16.92 -29.52 -3.42
C MET A 69 16.50 -28.05 -3.46
N VAL A 70 16.18 -27.52 -4.64
CA VAL A 70 15.66 -26.15 -4.76
C VAL A 70 14.32 -26.02 -4.05
N ASN A 71 13.40 -26.97 -4.27
CA ASN A 71 12.10 -26.99 -3.59
C ASN A 71 12.25 -27.10 -2.08
N ASP A 72 13.11 -28.01 -1.59
CA ASP A 72 13.36 -28.18 -0.14
C ASP A 72 13.81 -26.87 0.54
N VAL A 73 14.68 -26.10 -0.12
CA VAL A 73 15.10 -24.78 0.37
C VAL A 73 13.95 -23.77 0.34
N LEU A 74 13.15 -23.74 -0.73
CA LEU A 74 12.01 -22.83 -0.87
C LEU A 74 10.91 -23.13 0.16
N ASP A 75 10.62 -24.41 0.39
CA ASP A 75 9.65 -24.87 1.39
C ASP A 75 10.11 -24.50 2.80
N SER A 76 11.40 -24.66 3.09
CA SER A 76 12.01 -24.22 4.35
C SER A 76 11.90 -22.71 4.53
N ALA A 77 12.20 -21.93 3.49
CA ALA A 77 12.08 -20.46 3.52
C ALA A 77 10.63 -20.01 3.76
N GLN A 78 9.66 -20.67 3.10
CA GLN A 78 8.24 -20.42 3.31
C GLN A 78 7.83 -20.74 4.76
N ALA A 79 8.27 -21.87 5.31
CA ALA A 79 7.97 -22.27 6.69
C ALA A 79 8.53 -21.27 7.72
N MET A 80 9.65 -20.60 7.40
CA MET A 80 10.21 -19.50 8.19
C MET A 80 9.53 -18.14 7.97
N GLY A 81 8.58 -18.03 7.03
CA GLY A 81 7.92 -16.78 6.68
C GLY A 81 8.78 -15.81 5.86
N MET A 82 9.87 -16.30 5.24
CA MET A 82 10.69 -15.49 4.33
C MET A 82 9.95 -15.25 3.02
N LYS A 83 10.07 -14.02 2.49
CA LYS A 83 9.34 -13.62 1.26
C LYS A 83 10.24 -13.45 0.04
N VAL A 84 11.56 -13.39 0.24
CA VAL A 84 12.53 -13.08 -0.82
C VAL A 84 13.76 -13.97 -0.69
N ILE A 85 14.20 -14.55 -1.81
CA ILE A 85 15.51 -15.21 -1.94
C ILE A 85 16.29 -14.52 -3.04
N ARG A 86 17.58 -14.26 -2.77
CA ARG A 86 18.55 -13.84 -3.79
C ARG A 86 19.41 -15.05 -4.19
N THR A 87 19.47 -15.36 -5.48
CA THR A 87 20.34 -16.39 -6.08
C THR A 87 21.19 -15.81 -7.22
N TRP A 88 22.26 -16.51 -7.62
CA TRP A 88 22.96 -16.20 -8.88
C TRP A 88 22.16 -16.75 -10.06
N GLY A 89 22.46 -16.32 -11.27
CA GLY A 89 21.81 -16.70 -12.53
C GLY A 89 22.67 -16.24 -13.69
#